data_AF-A0A6N6SJ69-F1
#
_entry.id   AF-A0A6N6SJ69-F1
#
_cell.length_a   1.000
_cell.length_b   1.000
_cell.length_c   1.000
_cell.angle_alpha   90.00
_cell.angle_beta   90.00
_cell.angle_gamma   90.00
#
_symmetry.space_group_name_H-M   'P 1'
#
loop_
_entity.id
_entity.type
_entity.pdbx_description
1 polymer ?
#
loop_
_entity_poly.entity_id
_entity_poly.type
_entity_poly.pdbx_seq_one_letter_code
_entity_poly.pdbx_strand_id
1 'polypeptide(L)' 'MTPENETDGPDRIAAYITACSEALETQSQAARGWPNPLVLPEPEDAEENEALGLFLAELRQATGVEVKFRFRNKPH' A
#
# COMPACT_ATOMS: atom_id res chain seq x y z
N MET A 1 -10.86 10.16 -31.42
CA MET A 1 -9.42 10.14 -31.08
C MET A 1 -9.36 9.66 -29.65
N THR A 2 -8.91 8.43 -29.46
CA THR A 2 -8.72 7.80 -28.14
C THR A 2 -7.63 8.56 -27.38
N PRO A 3 -7.82 8.98 -26.13
CA PRO A 3 -6.72 9.49 -25.34
C PRO A 3 -5.73 8.35 -25.15
N GLU A 4 -4.55 8.53 -25.70
CA GLU A 4 -3.37 7.73 -25.46
C GLU A 4 -3.05 7.90 -23.96
N ASN A 5 -3.44 6.89 -23.17
CA ASN A 5 -3.15 6.83 -21.76
C ASN A 5 -1.65 6.52 -21.64
N GLU A 6 -0.83 7.56 -21.70
CA GLU A 6 0.54 7.56 -21.20
C GLU A 6 0.48 7.33 -19.68
N THR A 7 0.21 6.08 -19.27
CA THR A 7 0.26 5.66 -17.86
C THR A 7 1.73 5.44 -17.48
N ASP A 8 2.50 6.52 -17.60
CA ASP A 8 3.90 6.66 -17.23
C ASP A 8 3.96 6.92 -15.71
N GLY A 9 4.89 6.27 -15.01
CA GLY A 9 5.27 6.49 -13.59
C GLY A 9 4.16 6.77 -12.55
N PRO A 10 3.80 8.05 -12.32
CA PRO A 10 2.96 8.52 -11.21
C PRO A 10 1.60 7.82 -11.03
N ASP A 11 0.88 7.47 -12.10
CA ASP A 11 -0.42 6.80 -11.99
C ASP A 11 -0.31 5.40 -11.39
N ARG A 12 0.82 4.71 -11.62
CA ARG A 12 1.06 3.39 -11.02
C ARG A 12 1.34 3.51 -9.52
N ILE A 13 2.16 4.48 -9.12
CA ILE A 13 2.43 4.75 -7.71
C ILE A 13 1.16 5.14 -6.97
N ALA A 14 0.35 6.02 -7.56
CA ALA A 14 -0.95 6.38 -7.00
C ALA A 14 -1.84 5.15 -6.82
N ALA A 15 -1.96 4.30 -7.84
CA ALA A 15 -2.72 3.06 -7.77
C ALA A 15 -2.19 2.10 -6.68
N TYR A 16 -0.86 1.98 -6.54
CA TYR A 16 -0.23 1.16 -5.51
C TYR A 16 -0.52 1.67 -4.09
N ILE A 17 -0.43 2.99 -3.86
CA ILE A 17 -0.77 3.60 -2.57
C ILE A 17 -2.27 3.47 -2.27
N THR A 18 -3.13 3.64 -3.27
CA THR A 18 -4.57 3.38 -3.12
C THR A 18 -4.81 1.93 -2.71
N ALA A 19 -4.18 0.96 -3.36
CA ALA A 19 -4.30 -0.45 -3.00
C ALA A 19 -3.80 -0.74 -1.56
N CYS A 20 -2.70 -0.11 -1.13
CA CYS A 20 -2.22 -0.20 0.25
C CYS A 20 -3.24 0.36 1.26
N SER A 21 -3.85 1.50 0.92
CA SER A 21 -4.84 2.16 1.77
C SER A 21 -6.13 1.35 1.89
N GLU A 22 -6.63 0.81 0.78
CA GLU A 22 -7.79 -0.09 0.76
C GLU A 22 -7.53 -1.37 1.56
N ALA A 23 -6.33 -1.94 1.44
CA ALA A 23 -5.92 -3.12 2.20
C ALA A 23 -5.89 -2.83 3.71
N LEU A 24 -5.37 -1.67 4.11
CA LEU A 24 -5.39 -1.23 5.51
C LEU A 24 -6.82 -1.06 6.03
N GLU A 25 -7.68 -0.37 5.29
CA GLU A 25 -9.06 -0.13 5.71
C GLU A 25 -9.83 -1.45 5.86
N THR A 26 -9.76 -2.31 4.85
CA THR A 26 -10.42 -3.62 4.86
C THR A 26 -9.99 -4.47 6.04
N GLN A 27 -8.68 -4.56 6.29
CA GLN A 27 -8.15 -5.36 7.39
C GLN A 27 -8.43 -4.73 8.76
N SER A 28 -8.44 -3.40 8.85
CA SER A 28 -8.77 -2.71 10.10
C SER A 28 -10.24 -2.95 10.49
N GLN A 29 -11.14 -2.89 9.50
CA GLN A 29 -12.55 -3.23 9.69
C GLN A 29 -12.72 -4.70 10.11
N ALA A 30 -12.03 -5.63 9.43
CA ALA A 30 -12.09 -7.06 9.75
C ALA A 30 -11.53 -7.39 11.14
N ALA A 31 -10.42 -6.74 11.54
CA ALA A 31 -9.80 -6.91 12.85
C ALA A 31 -10.51 -6.14 13.98
N ARG A 32 -11.50 -5.29 13.64
CA ARG A 32 -12.13 -4.32 14.57
C ARG A 32 -11.10 -3.47 15.34
N GLY A 33 -10.03 -3.07 14.66
CA GLY A 33 -8.89 -2.39 15.28
C GLY A 33 -7.67 -2.37 14.37
N TRP A 34 -6.49 -2.23 14.95
CA TRP A 34 -5.24 -2.19 14.17
C TRP A 34 -4.88 -3.58 13.62
N PRO A 35 -4.70 -3.73 12.30
CA PRO A 35 -4.30 -5.01 11.72
C PRO A 35 -2.84 -5.31 12.05
N ASN A 36 -2.58 -6.46 12.67
CA ASN A 36 -1.23 -6.89 13.07
C ASN A 36 -1.04 -8.40 12.82
N PRO A 37 -0.32 -8.81 11.76
CA PRO A 37 0.35 -7.95 10.76
C PRO A 37 -0.61 -7.40 9.70
N LEU A 38 -0.33 -6.20 9.21
CA LEU A 38 -0.98 -5.59 8.04
C LEU A 38 -0.48 -6.25 6.75
N VAL A 39 -1.36 -6.82 5.95
CA VAL A 39 -1.01 -7.44 4.67
C VAL A 39 -1.09 -6.41 3.55
N LEU A 40 0.04 -6.08 2.91
CA LEU A 40 0.11 -5.10 1.82
C LEU A 40 0.47 -5.77 0.48
N PRO A 41 0.10 -5.16 -0.66
CA PRO A 41 0.61 -5.61 -1.96
C PRO A 41 2.15 -5.54 -2.00
N GLU A 42 2.79 -6.55 -2.60
CA GLU A 42 4.24 -6.53 -2.83
C GLU A 42 4.58 -5.48 -3.88
N PRO A 43 5.52 -4.55 -3.62
CA PRO A 43 5.97 -3.60 -4.63
C PRO A 43 6.73 -4.33 -5.73
N GLU A 44 6.46 -3.99 -6.98
CA GLU A 44 7.07 -4.58 -8.17
C GLU A 44 8.38 -3.85 -8.55
N ASP A 45 8.48 -2.55 -8.23
CA ASP A 45 9.62 -1.69 -8.59
C ASP A 45 10.15 -0.85 -7.41
N ALA A 46 11.32 -0.24 -7.61
CA ALA A 46 11.97 0.60 -6.59
C ALA A 46 11.12 1.82 -6.20
N GLU A 47 10.38 2.39 -7.15
CA GLU A 47 9.50 3.54 -6.92
C GLU A 47 8.30 3.15 -6.02
N GLU A 48 7.68 1.99 -6.24
CA GLU A 48 6.61 1.48 -5.37
C GLU A 48 7.14 1.14 -3.98
N ASN A 49 8.36 0.61 -3.89
CA ASN A 49 9.00 0.35 -2.61
C ASN A 49 9.32 1.65 -1.84
N GLU A 50 9.73 2.72 -2.52
CA GLU A 50 9.91 4.04 -1.91
C GLU A 50 8.56 4.61 -1.42
N ALA A 51 7.53 4.53 -2.26
CA ALA A 51 6.18 4.95 -1.92
C ALA A 51 5.61 4.18 -0.72
N LEU A 52 5.84 2.87 -0.67
CA LEU A 52 5.50 2.02 0.49
C LEU A 52 6.18 2.53 1.76
N GLY A 53 7.47 2.86 1.68
CA GLY A 53 8.23 3.41 2.81
C GLY A 53 7.61 4.70 3.34
N LEU A 54 7.22 5.62 2.45
CA LEU A 54 6.54 6.86 2.81
C LEU A 54 5.18 6.59 3.46
N PHE A 55 4.37 5.71 2.86
CA PHE A 55 3.07 5.32 3.40
C PHE A 55 3.17 4.76 4.82
N LEU A 56 4.11 3.84 5.06
CA LEU A 56 4.34 3.27 6.39
C LEU A 56 4.84 4.31 7.40
N ALA A 57 5.69 5.24 6.97
CA ALA A 57 6.16 6.34 7.80
C ALA A 57 5.01 7.29 8.19
N GLU A 58 4.11 7.60 7.26
CA GLU A 58 2.91 8.39 7.53
C GLU A 58 1.96 7.66 8.49
N LEU A 59 1.72 6.37 8.28
CA LEU A 59 0.90 5.56 9.19
C LEU A 59 1.47 5.54 10.61
N ARG A 60 2.79 5.37 10.75
CA ARG A 60 3.45 5.42 12.06
C ARG A 60 3.33 6.80 12.70
N GLN A 61 3.44 7.88 11.93
CA GLN A 61 3.26 9.24 12.46
C GLN A 61 1.80 9.50 12.89
N ALA A 62 0.83 9.04 12.10
CA ALA A 62 -0.59 9.23 12.39
C ALA A 62 -1.07 8.40 13.60
N THR A 63 -0.55 7.18 13.75
CA THR A 63 -1.04 6.22 14.76
C THR A 63 -0.12 6.10 15.97
N GLY A 64 1.14 6.53 15.87
CA GLY A 64 2.16 6.38 16.91
C GLY A 64 2.60 4.93 17.15
N VAL A 65 2.08 3.95 16.40
CA VAL A 65 2.40 2.52 16.58
C VAL A 65 3.33 2.01 15.48
N GLU A 66 4.15 1.02 15.84
CA GLU A 66 4.96 0.30 14.85
C GLU A 66 4.06 -0.55 13.96
N VAL A 67 4.04 -0.24 12.66
CA VAL A 67 3.27 -0.98 11.66
C VAL A 67 4.01 -2.27 11.30
N LYS A 68 3.59 -3.39 11.89
CA LYS A 68 4.05 -4.71 11.43
C LYS A 68 3.29 -5.06 10.16
N PHE A 69 3.99 -5.21 9.04
CA PHE A 69 3.38 -5.57 7.77
C PHE A 69 4.00 -6.84 7.17
N ARG A 70 3.28 -7.46 6.23
CA ARG A 70 3.74 -8.58 5.41
C ARG A 70 3.21 -8.39 3.99
N PHE A 71 3.93 -8.90 3.00
CA PHE A 71 3.44 -8.86 1.62
C PHE A 71 2.43 -9.97 1.35
N ARG A 72 1.42 -9.64 0.55
CA ARG A 72 0.47 -10.60 0.00
C ARG A 72 1.23 -11.49 -1.00
N ASN A 73 1.73 -12.62 -0.52
CA ASN A 73 2.43 -13.62 -1.33
C ASN A 73 1.59 -13.94 -2.57
N LYS A 74 2.11 -13.68 -3.79
CA LYS A 74 1.47 -14.18 -5.01
C LYS A 74 1.52 -15.73 -4.95
N PRO A 75 0.42 -16.46 -5.17
CA PRO A 75 0.51 -17.89 -5.43
C PRO A 75 1.40 -18.07 -6.67
N HIS A 76 2.48 -18.81 -6.49
CA HIS A 76 3.57 -19.01 -7.44
C HIS A 76 3.15 -19.77 -8.70
#